data_AF-A0A0J6H8E4-F1
#
_entry.id   AF-A0A0J6H8E4-F1
#
_cell.length_a   1.000
_cell.length_b   1.000
_cell.length_c   1.000
_cell.angle_alpha   90.00
_cell.angle_beta   90.00
_cell.angle_gamma   90.00
#
_symmetry.space_group_name_H-M   'P 1'
#
loop_
_entity.id
_entity.type
_entity.pdbx_description
1 polymer ?
#
loop_
_entity_poly.entity_id
_entity_poly.type
_entity_poly.pdbx_seq_one_letter_code
_entity_poly.pdbx_strand_id
1 'polypeptide(L)'
;MHVLFYDENFKYDGEADIEINTEEGEELPPNCTTALIPAGLYDPKYDPKKGVWVESATQDYIDSVKPPAPKPSEIEVLSQQVADLYYLIAMGGA
;
A
#
# COMPACT_ATOMS: atom_id res chain seq x y z
N MET A 1 -2.76 -22.49 10.88
CA MET A 1 -1.79 -21.61 10.19
C MET A 1 -2.58 -20.62 9.37
N HIS A 2 -2.34 -19.33 9.53
CA HIS A 2 -3.00 -18.31 8.71
C HIS A 2 -2.40 -18.30 7.30
N VAL A 3 -3.23 -18.40 6.28
CA VAL A 3 -2.81 -18.33 4.88
C VAL A 3 -3.69 -17.34 4.11
N LEU A 4 -3.12 -16.81 3.05
CA LEU A 4 -3.78 -15.92 2.11
C LEU A 4 -3.98 -16.68 0.79
N PHE A 5 -5.18 -16.60 0.25
CA PHE A 5 -5.57 -17.20 -1.02
C PHE A 5 -5.44 -16.19 -2.16
N TYR A 6 -5.18 -16.71 -3.35
CA TYR A 6 -5.19 -15.95 -4.58
C TYR A 6 -5.92 -16.68 -5.71
N ASP A 7 -6.50 -15.90 -6.63
CA ASP A 7 -7.23 -16.41 -7.79
C ASP A 7 -6.29 -16.88 -8.93
N GLU A 8 -6.86 -17.31 -10.06
CA GLU A 8 -6.10 -17.72 -11.25
C GLU A 8 -5.22 -16.61 -11.85
N ASN A 9 -5.52 -15.34 -11.54
CA ASN A 9 -4.75 -14.17 -11.94
C ASN A 9 -3.72 -13.75 -10.88
N PHE A 10 -3.56 -14.54 -9.82
CA PHE A 10 -2.77 -14.27 -8.63
C PHE A 10 -3.24 -13.06 -7.83
N LYS A 11 -4.48 -12.59 -7.99
CA LYS A 11 -5.06 -11.53 -7.17
C LYS A 11 -5.50 -12.08 -5.82
N TYR A 12 -5.42 -11.25 -4.79
CA TYR A 12 -5.91 -11.62 -3.46
C TYR A 12 -7.39 -12.01 -3.50
N ASP A 13 -7.70 -13.20 -2.98
CA ASP A 13 -9.06 -13.78 -3.00
C ASP A 13 -9.59 -14.13 -1.60
N GLY A 14 -8.83 -13.84 -0.55
CA GLY A 14 -9.26 -14.01 0.84
C GLY A 14 -8.18 -14.59 1.74
N GLU A 15 -8.53 -14.84 2.99
CA GLU A 15 -7.63 -15.40 3.98
C GLU A 15 -8.39 -16.36 4.90
N ALA A 16 -7.71 -17.40 5.38
CA ALA A 16 -8.25 -18.31 6.38
C ALA A 16 -7.15 -18.95 7.22
N ASP A 17 -7.53 -19.35 8.43
CA ASP A 17 -6.75 -20.29 9.22
C ASP A 17 -7.02 -21.71 8.74
N ILE A 18 -5.98 -22.39 8.28
CA ILE A 18 -6.04 -23.80 7.90
C ILE A 18 -5.16 -24.65 8.81
N GLU A 19 -5.66 -25.83 9.16
CA GLU A 19 -4.88 -26.86 9.85
C GLU A 19 -4.25 -27.76 8.80
N ILE A 20 -2.95 -27.63 8.61
CA ILE A 20 -2.13 -28.48 7.74
C ILE A 20 -1.00 -29.04 8.59
N ASN A 21 -0.83 -30.35 8.57
CA ASN A 21 0.29 -31.01 9.23
C ASN A 21 1.53 -30.96 8.33
N THR A 22 2.20 -29.82 8.30
CA THR A 22 3.48 -29.67 7.58
C THR A 22 4.58 -30.61 8.13
N GLU A 23 4.45 -31.07 9.37
CA GLU A 23 5.35 -32.07 9.99
C GLU A 23 5.14 -33.48 9.42
N GLU A 24 3.93 -33.80 8.95
CA GLU A 24 3.61 -35.08 8.28
C GLU A 24 3.81 -35.00 6.76
N GLY A 25 4.30 -33.87 6.25
CA GLY A 25 4.58 -33.65 4.83
C GLY A 25 3.37 -33.22 4.00
N GLU A 26 2.29 -32.76 4.63
CA GLU A 26 1.18 -32.15 3.89
C GLU A 26 1.62 -30.83 3.24
N GLU A 27 1.37 -30.70 1.93
CA GLU A 27 1.68 -29.50 1.17
C GLU A 27 0.53 -28.47 1.26
N LEU A 28 0.90 -27.20 1.21
CA LEU A 28 -0.05 -26.10 1.08
C LEU A 28 -0.84 -26.21 -0.23
N PRO A 29 -2.15 -25.91 -0.24
CA PRO A 29 -2.91 -25.77 -1.47
C PRO A 29 -2.20 -24.86 -2.48
N PRO A 30 -2.24 -25.18 -3.78
CA PRO A 30 -1.48 -24.47 -4.80
C PRO A 30 -1.91 -23.01 -5.01
N ASN A 31 -3.07 -22.61 -4.47
CA ASN A 31 -3.64 -21.27 -4.58
C ASN A 31 -3.54 -20.47 -3.26
N CYS A 32 -2.70 -20.90 -2.32
CA CYS A 32 -2.49 -20.20 -1.07
C CYS A 32 -1.01 -19.92 -0.78
N THR A 33 -0.75 -18.94 0.08
CA THR A 33 0.58 -18.58 0.53
C THR A 33 0.55 -18.12 1.99
N THR A 34 1.65 -18.33 2.71
CA THR A 34 1.88 -17.76 4.04
C THR A 34 2.51 -16.37 3.98
N ALA A 35 2.84 -15.87 2.79
CA ALA A 35 3.35 -14.54 2.59
C ALA A 35 2.28 -13.50 2.97
N LEU A 36 2.61 -12.61 3.90
CA LEU A 36 1.73 -11.52 4.29
C LEU A 36 1.74 -10.41 3.23
N ILE A 37 0.59 -9.77 3.03
CA ILE A 37 0.47 -8.59 2.16
C ILE A 37 1.18 -7.40 2.85
N PRO A 38 2.19 -6.77 2.23
CA PRO A 38 2.76 -5.52 2.71
C PRO A 38 1.70 -4.43 2.93
N ALA A 39 1.83 -3.68 4.02
CA ALA A 39 0.93 -2.58 4.31
C ALA A 39 0.99 -1.49 3.22
N GLY A 40 -0.17 -0.96 2.85
CA GLY A 40 -0.29 0.14 1.88
C GLY A 40 -0.38 -0.28 0.41
N LEU A 41 -0.48 -1.59 0.12
CA LEU A 41 -0.75 -2.06 -1.23
C LEU A 41 -2.22 -1.86 -1.62
N TYR A 42 -2.49 -1.36 -2.83
CA TYR A 42 -3.80 -1.37 -3.46
C TYR A 42 -3.85 -2.49 -4.53
N ASP A 43 -4.94 -3.26 -4.52
CA ASP A 43 -5.11 -4.45 -5.38
C ASP A 43 -3.90 -5.41 -5.34
N PRO A 44 -3.64 -6.09 -4.20
CA PRO A 44 -2.48 -6.95 -4.03
C PRO A 44 -2.49 -8.13 -5.01
N LYS A 45 -1.37 -8.34 -5.70
CA LYS A 45 -1.15 -9.47 -6.60
C LYS A 45 0.05 -10.29 -6.17
N TYR A 46 -0.10 -11.59 -6.05
CA TYR A 46 0.97 -12.50 -5.68
C TYR A 46 1.92 -12.75 -6.86
N ASP A 47 3.22 -12.61 -6.64
CA ASP A 47 4.26 -12.99 -7.58
C ASP A 47 4.86 -14.35 -7.14
N PRO A 48 4.43 -15.48 -7.73
CA PRO A 48 4.90 -16.81 -7.32
C PRO A 48 6.39 -17.03 -7.57
N LYS A 49 7.03 -16.22 -8.45
CA LYS A 49 8.48 -16.33 -8.69
C LYS A 49 9.28 -15.71 -7.56
N LYS A 50 8.73 -14.67 -6.91
CA LYS A 50 9.37 -13.96 -5.81
C LYS A 50 8.85 -14.39 -4.43
N GLY A 51 7.68 -15.04 -4.39
CA GLY A 51 7.01 -15.43 -3.14
C GLY A 51 6.50 -14.23 -2.35
N VAL A 52 6.13 -13.13 -3.02
CA VAL A 52 5.69 -11.89 -2.37
C VAL A 52 4.48 -11.29 -3.06
N TRP A 53 3.73 -10.47 -2.32
CA TRP A 53 2.66 -9.64 -2.86
C TRP A 53 3.23 -8.35 -3.44
N VAL A 54 2.76 -7.95 -4.61
CA VAL A 54 3.14 -6.73 -5.32
C VAL A 54 1.90 -5.89 -5.63
N GLU A 55 2.11 -4.59 -5.76
CA GLU A 55 1.09 -3.63 -6.19
C GLU A 55 0.68 -3.95 -7.62
N SER A 56 -0.63 -4.17 -7.86
CA SER A 56 -1.15 -4.30 -9.23
C SER A 56 -2.08 -3.17 -9.65
N ALA A 57 -2.48 -2.30 -8.71
CA ALA A 57 -3.24 -1.11 -9.06
C ALA A 57 -2.42 -0.14 -9.90
N THR A 58 -3.11 0.57 -10.78
CA THR A 58 -2.53 1.68 -11.53
C THR A 58 -2.40 2.92 -10.65
N GLN A 59 -1.47 3.81 -10.97
CA GLN A 59 -1.33 5.09 -10.28
C GLN A 59 -2.65 5.88 -10.28
N ASP A 60 -3.36 5.88 -11.42
CA ASP A 60 -4.67 6.54 -11.55
C ASP A 60 -5.72 5.97 -10.59
N TYR A 61 -5.76 4.65 -10.39
CA TYR A 61 -6.66 4.02 -9.43
C TYR A 61 -6.28 4.43 -8.00
N ILE A 62 -4.99 4.32 -7.64
CA ILE A 62 -4.50 4.72 -6.33
C ILE A 62 -4.87 6.18 -6.04
N ASP A 63 -4.65 7.07 -7.00
CA ASP A 63 -4.96 8.49 -6.86
C ASP A 63 -6.48 8.76 -6.75
N SER A 64 -7.30 7.93 -7.39
CA SER A 64 -8.78 8.04 -7.29
C SER A 64 -9.33 7.61 -5.93
N VAL A 65 -8.68 6.63 -5.28
CA VAL A 65 -9.14 6.05 -4.00
C VAL A 65 -8.46 6.75 -2.82
N LYS A 66 -7.26 7.28 -3.03
CA LYS A 66 -6.53 8.03 -2.01
C LYS A 66 -7.32 9.30 -1.66
N PRO A 67 -7.61 9.53 -0.37
CA PRO A 67 -8.28 10.76 0.03
C PRO A 67 -7.45 11.96 -0.45
N PRO A 68 -8.11 13.06 -0.85
CA PRO A 68 -7.40 14.28 -1.21
C PRO A 68 -6.48 14.67 -0.05
N ALA A 69 -5.32 15.23 -0.38
CA ALA A 69 -4.39 15.73 0.62
C ALA A 69 -5.14 16.63 1.62
N PRO A 70 -4.88 16.49 2.93
CA PRO A 70 -5.52 17.35 3.92
C PRO A 70 -5.25 18.81 3.57
N LYS A 71 -6.26 19.66 3.75
CA LYS A 71 -6.05 21.10 3.61
C LYS A 71 -4.98 21.53 4.63
N PRO A 72 -4.04 22.42 4.24
CA PRO A 72 -3.07 22.96 5.18
C PRO A 72 -3.80 23.62 6.35
N SER A 73 -3.26 23.42 7.55
CA SER A 73 -3.74 24.09 8.76
C SER A 73 -3.53 25.60 8.67
N GLU A 74 -4.30 26.37 9.45
CA GLU A 74 -4.12 27.82 9.52
C GLU A 74 -2.69 28.22 9.94
N ILE A 75 -2.03 27.39 10.76
CA ILE A 75 -0.64 27.59 11.19
C ILE A 75 0.33 27.39 10.02
N GLU A 76 0.15 26.35 9.21
CA GLU A 76 0.98 26.12 8.01
C GLU A 76 0.80 27.23 6.98
N VAL A 77 -0.44 27.69 6.78
CA VAL A 77 -0.74 28.84 5.91
C VAL A 77 -0.05 30.10 6.42
N LEU A 78 -0.14 30.39 7.73
CA LEU A 78 0.51 31.55 8.33
C LEU A 78 2.04 31.47 8.22
N SER A 79 2.62 30.30 8.49
CA SER A 79 4.06 30.06 8.35
C SER A 79 4.54 30.32 6.92
N GLN A 80 3.81 29.83 5.92
CA GLN A 80 4.12 30.07 4.52
C GLN A 80 4.04 31.56 4.17
N GLN A 81 2.98 32.26 4.59
CA GLN A 81 2.85 33.71 4.36
C GLN A 81 4.00 34.50 4.99
N VAL A 82 4.43 34.14 6.20
CA VAL A 82 5.56 34.77 6.87
C VAL A 82 6.86 34.50 6.11
N ALA A 83 7.09 33.26 5.65
CA ALA A 83 8.26 32.91 4.85
C ALA A 83 8.30 33.68 3.52
N ASP A 84 7.15 33.78 2.83
CA ASP A 84 7.02 34.52 1.57
C ASP A 84 7.31 36.03 1.78
N LEU A 85 6.83 36.62 2.89
CA LEU A 85 7.14 38.00 3.26
C LEU A 85 8.63 38.21 3.50
N TYR A 86 9.28 37.33 4.27
CA TYR A 86 10.73 37.41 4.49
C TYR A 86 11.51 37.28 3.19
N TYR A 87 11.09 36.39 2.29
CA TYR A 87 11.71 36.21 0.98
C TYR A 87 11.58 37.48 0.12
N LEU A 88 10.40 38.09 0.06
CA LEU A 88 10.18 39.36 -0.66
C LEU A 88 11.06 40.49 -0.11
N ILE A 89 11.15 40.60 1.21
CA ILE A 89 12.01 41.60 1.88
C ILE A 89 13.48 41.35 1.53
N ALA A 90 13.93 40.09 1.56
CA ALA A 90 15.31 39.72 1.24
C ALA A 90 15.68 39.98 -0.23
N MET A 91 14.71 39.88 -1.15
CA MET A 91 14.90 40.20 -2.57
C MET A 91 14.84 41.71 -2.89
N GLY A 92 14.74 42.57 -1.88
CA GLY A 92 14.82 44.03 -2.03
C GLY A 92 13.47 44.75 -2.15
N GLY A 93 12.35 44.04 -1.96
CA GLY A 93 11.00 44.61 -2.12
C GLY A 93 10.68 44.99 -3.58
N ALA A 94 9.40 44.90 -3.96
CA ALA A 94 8.95 45.42 -5.25
C ALA A 94 9.03 46.96 -5.30
#